data_AF-A0A7V8VKJ4-F1
#
_entry.id   AF-A0A7V8VKJ4-F1
#
_cell.length_a   1.000
_cell.length_b   1.000
_cell.length_c   1.000
_cell.angle_alpha   90.00
_cell.angle_beta   90.00
_cell.angle_gamma   90.00
#
_symmetry.space_group_name_H-M   'P 1'
#
loop_
_entity.id
_entity.type
_entity.pdbx_description
1 polymer ?
#
loop_
_entity_poly.entity_id
_entity_poly.type
_entity_poly.pdbx_seq_one_letter_code
_entity_poly.pdbx_strand_id
1 'polypeptide(L)'
;MSLRAGPYTFNHVTYDGPSDVLYAAIASPGAAAERRPTPEAHVLRFDSRGRFAGIILVSPREQLEREGGVFISLPDGSRARVQGFDRLLGDTNEY
;
A
#
# COMPACT_ATOMS: atom_id res chain seq x y z
N MET A 1 -10.24 2.55 8.77
CA MET A 1 -9.58 1.33 8.27
C MET A 1 -8.07 1.53 8.33
N SER A 2 -7.28 0.52 8.69
CA SER A 2 -5.81 0.60 8.64
C SER A 2 -5.20 -0.66 8.03
N LEU A 3 -4.03 -0.52 7.42
CA LEU A 3 -3.22 -1.62 6.91
C LEU A 3 -1.91 -1.69 7.66
N ARG A 4 -1.32 -2.89 7.73
CA ARG A 4 0.01 -3.08 8.32
C ARG A 4 0.93 -3.84 7.38
N ALA A 5 2.18 -3.41 7.29
CA ALA A 5 3.24 -4.15 6.63
C ALA A 5 4.56 -3.94 7.38
N GLY A 6 5.15 -5.03 7.88
CA GLY A 6 6.34 -4.96 8.74
C GLY A 6 6.11 -4.06 9.96
N PRO A 7 7.00 -3.06 10.22
CA PRO A 7 6.86 -2.13 11.33
C PRO A 7 5.88 -0.98 11.04
N TYR A 8 5.38 -0.84 9.80
CA TYR A 8 4.57 0.30 9.40
C TYR A 8 3.07 0.03 9.52
N THR A 9 2.36 1.00 10.09
CA THR A 9 0.90 1.05 10.12
C THR A 9 0.44 2.22 9.25
N PHE A 10 -0.38 1.92 8.23
CA PHE A 10 -0.98 2.90 7.35
C PHE A 10 -2.39 3.21 7.85
N ASN A 11 -2.58 4.42 8.38
CA ASN A 11 -3.84 4.87 8.99
C ASN A 11 -4.78 5.54 8.00
N HIS A 12 -4.27 5.92 6.82
CA HIS A 12 -5.05 6.50 5.74
C HIS A 12 -4.97 5.58 4.53
N VAL A 13 -6.08 4.93 4.22
CA VAL A 13 -6.16 3.92 3.17
C VAL A 13 -7.35 4.24 2.27
N THR A 14 -7.09 4.33 0.97
CA THR A 14 -8.12 4.50 -0.06
C THR A 14 -7.86 3.49 -1.16
N TYR A 15 -8.86 2.70 -1.48
CA TYR A 15 -8.78 1.72 -2.55
C TYR A 15 -9.67 2.15 -3.72
N ASP A 16 -9.06 2.30 -4.89
CA ASP A 16 -9.74 2.52 -6.16
C ASP A 16 -9.95 1.16 -6.83
N GLY A 17 -11.12 0.57 -6.58
CA GLY A 17 -11.50 -0.75 -7.08
C GLY A 17 -11.46 -0.87 -8.62
N PRO A 18 -12.05 0.08 -9.37
CA PRO A 18 -12.00 0.08 -10.84
C PRO A 18 -10.60 0.04 -11.43
N SER A 19 -9.64 0.78 -10.85
CA SER A 19 -8.26 0.81 -11.34
C SER A 19 -7.35 -0.26 -10.71
N ASP A 20 -7.86 -1.01 -9.72
CA ASP A 20 -7.08 -1.85 -8.82
C ASP A 20 -5.83 -1.13 -8.26
N VAL A 21 -6.05 0.03 -7.64
CA VAL A 21 -4.97 0.83 -7.03
C VAL A 21 -5.29 1.14 -5.58
N LEU A 22 -4.34 0.87 -4.68
CA LEU A 22 -4.47 1.20 -3.26
C LEU A 22 -3.48 2.29 -2.85
N TYR A 23 -4.01 3.36 -2.27
CA TYR A 23 -3.23 4.45 -1.67
C TYR A 23 -3.20 4.26 -0.16
N ALA A 24 -2.00 4.06 0.42
CA ALA A 24 -1.81 3.90 1.86
C ALA A 24 -0.79 4.92 2.40
N ALA A 25 -1.12 5.62 3.49
CA ALA A 25 -0.23 6.57 4.15
C ALA A 25 -0.20 6.39 5.68
N ILE A 26 0.96 6.62 6.28
CA ILE A 26 1.20 6.47 7.73
C ILE A 26 0.59 7.64 8.51
N ALA A 27 0.79 8.87 8.01
CA ALA A 27 0.24 10.11 8.54
C ALA A 27 -0.64 10.79 7.47
N SER A 28 -1.15 12.00 7.77
CA SER A 28 -2.01 12.75 6.86
C SER A 28 -1.48 12.75 5.42
N PRO A 29 -2.34 12.52 4.41
CA PRO A 29 -1.93 12.42 3.02
C PRO A 29 -1.48 13.79 2.49
N GLY A 30 -0.22 14.13 2.73
CA GLY A 30 0.46 15.25 2.09
C GLY A 30 0.97 14.86 0.70
N ALA A 31 1.32 15.85 -0.12
CA ALA A 31 2.03 15.61 -1.37
C ALA A 31 3.36 14.90 -1.06
N ALA A 32 3.59 13.75 -1.71
CA ALA A 32 4.89 13.09 -1.66
C ALA A 32 5.92 13.99 -2.34
N ALA A 33 7.04 14.25 -1.66
CA ALA A 33 8.16 14.99 -2.25
C ALA A 33 8.95 14.08 -3.20
N GLU A 34 9.01 12.79 -2.89
CA GLU A 34 9.74 11.80 -3.68
C GLU A 34 8.93 10.50 -3.81
N ARG A 35 9.06 9.84 -4.97
CA ARG A 35 8.45 8.55 -5.27
C ARG A 35 9.52 7.58 -5.76
N ARG A 36 9.51 6.34 -5.26
CA ARG A 36 10.45 5.28 -5.68
C ARG A 36 9.68 4.01 -6.06
N PRO A 37 9.91 3.44 -7.25
CA PRO A 37 9.29 2.18 -7.63
C PRO A 37 9.86 1.00 -6.81
N THR A 38 9.06 -0.05 -6.61
CA THR A 38 9.51 -1.33 -6.06
C THR A 38 9.54 -2.41 -7.14
N PRO A 39 10.23 -3.56 -6.90
CA PRO A 39 10.22 -4.69 -7.83
C PRO A 39 8.82 -5.22 -8.15
N GLU A 40 7.87 -5.09 -7.23
CA GLU A 40 6.45 -5.45 -7.42
C GLU A 40 5.64 -4.40 -8.19
N ALA A 41 6.30 -3.43 -8.82
CA ALA A 41 5.69 -2.29 -9.53
C ALA A 41 4.86 -1.35 -8.63
N HIS A 42 5.00 -1.46 -7.31
CA HIS A 42 4.43 -0.50 -6.37
C HIS A 42 5.27 0.78 -6.29
N VAL A 43 4.77 1.80 -5.60
CA VAL A 43 5.45 3.08 -5.46
C VAL A 43 5.54 3.51 -4.00
N LEU A 44 6.75 3.51 -3.46
CA LEU A 44 7.07 4.11 -2.16
C LEU A 44 6.97 5.63 -2.26
N ARG A 45 6.41 6.26 -1.23
CA ARG A 45 6.26 7.70 -1.10
C ARG A 45 7.05 8.20 0.10
N PHE A 46 7.83 9.25 -0.12
CA PHE A 46 8.61 9.91 0.93
C PHE A 46 8.19 11.37 1.07
N ASP A 47 8.23 11.87 2.31
CA ASP A 47 7.98 13.27 2.61
C ASP A 47 9.19 14.16 2.25
N SER A 48 9.07 15.48 2.43
CA SER A 48 10.15 16.44 2.15
C SER A 48 11.40 16.26 3.02
N ARG A 49 11.32 15.47 4.10
CA ARG A 49 12.46 15.11 4.96
C ARG A 49 13.05 13.74 4.60
N GLY A 50 12.61 13.12 3.49
CA GLY A 50 13.06 11.80 3.08
C GLY A 50 12.54 10.66 3.95
N ARG A 51 11.51 10.89 4.78
CA ARG A 51 10.91 9.86 5.63
C ARG A 51 9.85 9.11 4.85
N PHE A 52 9.80 7.79 5.03
CA PHE A 52 8.76 6.97 4.42
C PHE A 52 7.38 7.41 4.92
N ALA A 53 6.53 7.84 3.99
CA ALA A 53 5.24 8.46 4.28
C ALA A 53 4.06 7.57 3.86
N GLY A 54 4.27 6.66 2.91
CA GLY A 54 3.21 5.80 2.40
C GLY A 54 3.63 5.00 1.18
N ILE A 55 2.69 4.23 0.65
CA ILE A 55 2.87 3.41 -0.55
C ILE A 55 1.64 3.50 -1.46
N ILE A 56 1.84 3.33 -2.76
CA ILE A 56 0.79 3.08 -3.75
C ILE A 56 0.97 1.64 -4.22
N LEU A 57 -0.02 0.78 -3.97
CA LEU A 57 -0.04 -0.58 -4.49
C LEU A 57 -0.76 -0.58 -5.82
N VAL A 58 -0.12 -1.18 -6.81
CA VAL A 58 -0.65 -1.36 -8.16
C VAL A 58 -1.02 -2.82 -8.32
N SER A 59 -2.23 -3.07 -8.81
CA SER A 59 -2.80 -4.39 -9.00
C SER A 59 -2.75 -5.33 -7.77
N PRO A 60 -3.09 -4.89 -6.54
CA PRO A 60 -3.00 -5.75 -5.36
C PRO A 60 -3.98 -6.94 -5.38
N ARG A 61 -5.10 -6.90 -6.13
CA ARG A 61 -5.96 -8.09 -6.29
C ARG A 61 -5.26 -9.16 -7.13
N GLU A 62 -4.64 -8.75 -8.23
CA GLU A 62 -3.88 -9.67 -9.09
C GLU A 62 -2.73 -10.34 -8.31
N GLN A 63 -2.00 -9.57 -7.49
CA GLN A 63 -0.96 -10.13 -6.64
C GLN A 63 -1.54 -11.10 -5.61
N LEU A 64 -2.66 -10.77 -4.97
CA LEU A 64 -3.34 -11.64 -4.01
C LEU A 64 -3.74 -12.97 -4.65
N GLU A 65 -4.34 -12.94 -5.84
CA GLU A 65 -4.75 -14.13 -6.58
C GLU A 65 -3.54 -15.01 -6.98
N ARG A 66 -2.46 -14.37 -7.45
CA ARG A 66 -1.25 -15.07 -7.91
C ARG A 66 -0.40 -15.64 -6.78
N GLU A 67 -0.27 -14.91 -5.67
CA GLU A 67 0.70 -15.21 -4.60
C GLU A 67 0.05 -15.61 -3.26
N GLY A 68 -1.29 -15.59 -3.16
CA GLY A 68 -2.02 -15.86 -1.91
C GLY A 68 -1.87 -14.75 -0.86
N GLY A 69 -1.33 -13.60 -1.25
CA GLY A 69 -1.13 -12.44 -0.39
C GLY A 69 -0.57 -11.25 -1.15
N VAL A 70 -0.79 -10.06 -0.58
CA VAL A 70 -0.18 -8.82 -1.08
C VAL A 70 1.16 -8.63 -0.36
N PHE A 71 2.23 -8.43 -1.11
CA PHE A 71 3.59 -8.31 -0.58
C PHE A 71 4.27 -7.07 -1.12
N ILE A 72 4.92 -6.32 -0.25
CA ILE A 72 5.59 -5.06 -0.60
C ILE A 72 7.05 -5.09 -0.20
N SER A 73 7.90 -4.49 -1.02
CA SER A 73 9.25 -4.11 -0.61
C SER A 73 9.21 -2.83 0.22
N LEU A 74 9.84 -2.85 1.39
CA LEU A 74 9.95 -1.74 2.32
C LEU A 74 11.22 -0.90 2.04
N PRO A 75 11.33 0.32 2.59
CA PRO A 75 12.49 1.19 2.37
C PRO A 75 13.84 0.59 2.79
N ASP A 76 13.84 -0.35 3.74
CA ASP A 76 15.02 -1.09 4.19
C ASP A 76 15.37 -2.28 3.29
N GLY A 77 14.63 -2.49 2.20
CA GLY A 77 14.80 -3.60 1.26
C GLY A 77 14.15 -4.90 1.72
N SER A 78 13.57 -4.95 2.92
CA SER A 78 12.84 -6.13 3.39
C SER A 78 11.49 -6.27 2.65
N ARG A 79 11.05 -7.51 2.45
CA ARG A 79 9.73 -7.81 1.87
C ARG A 79 8.75 -8.13 2.99
N ALA A 80 7.58 -7.50 3.00
CA ALA A 80 6.58 -7.69 4.03
C ALA A 80 5.21 -7.98 3.43
N ARG A 81 4.45 -8.88 4.07
CA ARG A 81 3.04 -9.12 3.75
C ARG A 81 2.18 -7.98 4.27
N VAL A 82 1.26 -7.49 3.44
CA VAL A 82 0.24 -6.53 3.85
C VAL A 82 -0.87 -7.27 4.58
N GLN A 83 -1.21 -6.79 5.77
CA GLN A 83 -2.29 -7.29 6.60
C GLN A 83 -3.48 -6.33 6.55
N GLY A 84 -4.69 -6.89 6.48
CA GLY A 84 -5.95 -6.14 6.48
C GLY A 84 -6.50 -5.81 5.08
N PHE A 85 -5.83 -6.24 4.01
CA PHE A 85 -6.31 -6.01 2.64
C PHE A 85 -7.61 -6.75 2.33
N ASP A 86 -7.77 -7.99 2.80
CA ASP A 86 -9.00 -8.78 2.58
C ASP A 86 -10.25 -8.09 3.13
N ARG A 87 -10.11 -7.32 4.22
CA ARG A 87 -11.22 -6.54 4.79
C ARG A 87 -11.67 -5.40 3.87
N LEU A 88 -10.73 -4.79 3.12
CA LEU A 88 -11.07 -3.75 2.14
C LEU A 88 -11.87 -4.30 0.97
N LEU A 89 -11.57 -5.55 0.56
CA LEU A 89 -12.29 -6.22 -0.52
C LEU A 89 -13.72 -6.59 -0.11
N GLY A 90 -13.94 -6.95 1.15
CA GLY A 90 -15.27 -7.25 1.69
C GLY A 90 -16.21 -6.03 1.67
N ASP A 91 -15.69 -4.84 1.99
CA ASP A 91 -16.46 -3.59 2.02
C ASP A 91 -16.80 -3.06 0.61
N THR A 92 -16.14 -3.54 -0.45
CA THR A 92 -16.38 -3.04 -1.83
C THR A 92 -17.54 -3.76 -2.55
N ASN A 93 -18.15 -4.78 -1.94
CA ASN A 93 -19.13 -5.66 -2.58
C ASN A 93 -20.60 -5.34 -2.20
N GLU A 94 -20.85 -4.20 -1.54
CA GLU A 94 -22.20 -3.71 -1.23
C GLU A 94 -22.56 -2.48 -2.09
N TYR A 95 -22.73 -2.62 -3.41
CA TYR A 95 -23.47 -1.67 -4.24
C TYR A 95 -24.10 -2.34 -5.47
#